data_AF-A0A376FJ90-F1
#
_entry.id   AF-A0A376FJ90-F1
#
_cell.length_a   1.000
_cell.length_b   1.000
_cell.length_c   1.000
_cell.angle_alpha   90.00
_cell.angle_beta   90.00
_cell.angle_gamma   90.00
#
_symmetry.space_group_name_H-M   'P 1'
#
loop_
_entity.id
_entity.type
_entity.pdbx_description
1 polymer ?
#
loop_
_entity_poly.entity_id
_entity_poly.type
_entity_poly.pdbx_seq_one_letter_code
_entity_poly.pdbx_strand_id
1 'polypeptide(L)'
;MKTLRNRIILLAAFLMAALTSGWLAYSHFSSSPIRCTGDVEWTIGKNRFVGTVSWRMQHREGATVINGKLFGQTVSEVNRTIYFHYSYHQNARVLNNDRIVKTFADDADEADINATLPGFYRTPGRELSLMIDEYRGAWLFAASNVPSLYCRKSAP
;
A
#
# COMPACT_ATOMS: atom_id res chain seq x y z
N MET A 1 -26.13 -5.16 -53.43
CA MET A 1 -25.58 -4.06 -52.60
C MET A 1 -26.08 -4.04 -51.16
N LYS A 2 -27.37 -4.29 -50.84
CA LYS A 2 -27.89 -4.25 -49.45
C LYS A 2 -27.23 -5.28 -48.49
N THR A 3 -26.95 -6.49 -48.97
CA THR A 3 -26.33 -7.58 -48.18
C THR A 3 -24.85 -7.33 -47.83
N LEU A 4 -24.08 -6.76 -48.76
CA LEU A 4 -22.67 -6.41 -48.51
C LEU A 4 -22.57 -5.25 -47.50
N ARG A 5 -23.44 -4.24 -47.62
CA ARG A 5 -23.52 -3.12 -46.67
C ARG A 5 -23.88 -3.58 -45.26
N ASN A 6 -24.85 -4.50 -45.11
CA ASN A 6 -25.19 -5.08 -43.81
C ASN A 6 -24.05 -5.89 -43.19
N ARG A 7 -23.29 -6.64 -43.99
CA ARG A 7 -22.12 -7.39 -43.49
C ARG A 7 -21.01 -6.46 -42.99
N ILE A 8 -20.75 -5.35 -43.69
CA ILE A 8 -19.76 -4.35 -43.27
C ILE A 8 -20.21 -3.67 -41.96
N ILE A 9 -21.50 -3.32 -41.83
CA ILE A 9 -22.04 -2.72 -40.60
C ILE A 9 -21.93 -3.69 -39.42
N LEU A 10 -22.24 -4.98 -39.62
CA LEU A 10 -22.12 -6.00 -38.57
C LEU A 10 -20.67 -6.23 -38.15
N LEU A 11 -19.73 -6.28 -39.10
CA LEU A 11 -18.29 -6.38 -38.80
C LEU A 11 -17.77 -5.18 -38.02
N ALA A 12 -18.16 -3.97 -38.42
CA ALA A 12 -17.78 -2.75 -37.72
C ALA A 12 -18.35 -2.71 -36.28
N ALA A 13 -19.61 -3.11 -36.10
CA ALA A 13 -20.24 -3.21 -34.79
C ALA A 13 -19.54 -4.25 -33.90
N PHE A 14 -19.16 -5.40 -34.46
CA PHE A 14 -18.47 -6.46 -33.72
C PHE A 14 -17.06 -6.02 -33.28
N LEU A 15 -16.31 -5.36 -34.17
CA LEU A 15 -14.99 -4.81 -33.84
C LEU A 15 -15.08 -3.74 -32.75
N MET A 16 -16.07 -2.84 -32.83
CA MET A 16 -16.32 -1.84 -31.79
C MET A 16 -16.68 -2.48 -30.44
N ALA A 17 -17.50 -3.54 -30.44
CA ALA A 17 -17.84 -4.28 -29.23
C ALA A 17 -16.63 -5.00 -28.61
N ALA A 18 -15.75 -5.58 -29.44
CA ALA A 18 -14.52 -6.23 -28.97
C ALA A 18 -13.49 -5.23 -28.40
N LEU A 19 -13.35 -4.06 -29.03
CA LEU A 19 -12.45 -3.01 -28.56
C LEU A 19 -12.94 -2.41 -27.23
N THR A 20 -14.25 -2.15 -27.11
CA THR A 20 -14.83 -1.58 -25.88
C THR A 20 -14.79 -2.57 -24.72
N SER A 21 -15.05 -3.86 -24.96
CA SER A 21 -14.95 -4.89 -23.92
C SER A 21 -13.50 -5.13 -23.47
N GLY A 22 -12.55 -5.15 -24.40
CA GLY A 22 -11.12 -5.23 -24.09
C GLY A 22 -10.63 -4.04 -23.26
N TRP A 23 -11.07 -2.82 -23.61
CA TRP A 23 -10.75 -1.61 -22.84
C TRP A 23 -11.35 -1.63 -21.44
N LEU A 24 -12.62 -2.03 -21.31
CA LEU A 24 -13.28 -2.18 -20.01
C LEU A 24 -12.56 -3.21 -19.14
N ALA A 25 -12.23 -4.38 -19.69
CA ALA A 25 -11.49 -5.41 -18.98
C ALA A 25 -10.10 -4.91 -18.54
N TYR A 26 -9.38 -4.22 -19.42
CA TYR A 26 -8.08 -3.63 -19.10
C TYR A 26 -8.19 -2.55 -18.02
N SER A 27 -9.17 -1.65 -18.10
CA SER A 27 -9.39 -0.60 -17.11
C SER A 27 -9.76 -1.17 -15.74
N HIS A 28 -10.49 -2.28 -15.70
CA HIS A 28 -10.85 -2.96 -14.46
C HIS A 28 -9.67 -3.75 -13.86
N PHE A 29 -8.75 -4.23 -14.71
CA PHE A 29 -7.53 -4.92 -14.26
C PHE A 29 -6.39 -3.97 -13.87
N SER A 30 -6.38 -2.77 -14.46
CA SER A 30 -5.47 -1.69 -14.11
C SER A 30 -5.93 -1.07 -12.78
N SER A 31 -5.59 -1.75 -11.68
CA SER A 31 -5.84 -1.24 -10.34
C SER A 31 -5.11 0.09 -10.17
N SER A 32 -5.86 1.17 -9.91
CA SER A 32 -5.28 2.48 -9.63
C SER A 32 -4.25 2.38 -8.50
N PRO A 33 -3.05 2.98 -8.63
CA PRO A 33 -2.03 2.89 -7.61
C PRO A 33 -2.53 3.53 -6.32
N ILE A 34 -2.40 2.81 -5.20
CA ILE A 34 -2.71 3.35 -3.88
C ILE A 34 -1.49 4.14 -3.42
N ARG A 35 -1.67 5.43 -3.16
CA ARG A 35 -0.67 6.30 -2.54
C ARG A 35 -1.27 6.96 -1.31
N CYS A 36 -0.68 6.73 -0.15
CA CYS A 36 -1.19 7.19 1.15
C CYS A 36 -0.02 7.61 2.03
N THR A 37 -0.10 8.80 2.61
CA THR A 37 0.85 9.26 3.63
C THR A 37 0.06 9.77 4.81
N GLY A 38 0.47 9.37 6.01
CA GLY A 38 -0.14 9.81 7.26
C GLY A 38 0.87 9.83 8.40
N ASP A 39 0.61 10.70 9.37
CA ASP A 39 1.36 10.75 10.62
C ASP A 39 0.86 9.66 11.57
N VAL A 40 1.78 9.03 12.28
CA VAL A 40 1.47 7.99 13.26
C VAL A 40 2.23 8.22 14.54
N GLU A 41 1.57 7.83 15.63
CA GLU A 41 2.19 7.64 16.93
C GLU A 41 1.89 6.21 17.38
N TRP A 42 2.93 5.38 17.49
CA TRP A 42 2.80 4.02 17.99
C TRP A 42 3.44 3.91 19.35
N THR A 43 2.66 3.54 20.35
CA THR A 43 3.16 3.30 21.71
C THR A 43 3.11 1.81 22.00
N ILE A 44 4.27 1.21 22.27
CA ILE A 44 4.42 -0.21 22.61
C ILE A 44 5.09 -0.29 23.98
N GLY A 45 4.32 -0.68 24.99
CA GLY A 45 4.78 -0.65 26.38
C GLY A 45 5.13 0.78 26.81
N LYS A 46 6.39 1.00 27.16
CA LYS A 46 6.93 2.32 27.56
C LYS A 46 7.62 3.08 26.44
N ASN A 47 7.79 2.46 25.27
CA ASN A 47 8.49 3.05 24.15
C ASN A 47 7.48 3.61 23.14
N ARG A 48 7.94 4.58 22.34
CA ARG A 48 7.08 5.26 21.38
C ARG A 48 7.80 5.54 20.06
N PHE A 49 7.11 5.35 18.95
CA PHE A 49 7.48 5.87 17.64
C PHE A 49 6.58 7.06 17.30
N VAL A 50 7.16 8.15 16.81
CA VAL A 50 6.41 9.29 16.24
C VAL A 50 7.02 9.62 14.89
N GLY A 51 6.19 9.62 13.84
CA GLY A 51 6.67 9.88 12.50
C GLY A 51 5.61 9.80 11.42
N THR A 52 6.07 9.74 10.19
CA THR A 52 5.26 9.55 8.99
C THR A 52 5.37 8.12 8.49
N VAL A 53 4.25 7.60 7.97
CA VAL A 53 4.21 6.35 7.22
C VAL A 53 3.63 6.63 5.84
N SER A 54 4.36 6.26 4.80
CA SER A 54 3.97 6.47 3.40
C SER A 54 3.88 5.16 2.65
N TRP A 55 2.70 4.82 2.18
CA TRP A 55 2.39 3.62 1.40
C TRP A 55 2.28 3.92 -0.09
N ARG A 56 2.87 3.03 -0.90
CA ARG A 56 2.66 2.96 -2.35
C ARG A 56 2.39 1.51 -2.73
N MET A 57 1.27 1.22 -3.39
CA MET A 57 0.90 -0.12 -3.82
C MET A 57 0.39 -0.13 -5.25
N GLN A 58 0.87 -1.08 -6.05
CA GLN A 58 0.39 -1.31 -7.41
C GLN A 58 0.75 -2.73 -7.84
N HIS A 59 -0.10 -3.38 -8.64
CA HIS A 59 0.19 -4.69 -9.23
C HIS A 59 0.65 -5.79 -8.24
N ARG A 60 0.05 -5.83 -7.03
CA ARG A 60 0.39 -6.81 -5.96
C ARG A 60 1.77 -6.62 -5.33
N GLU A 61 2.42 -5.50 -5.61
CA GLU A 61 3.68 -5.09 -4.98
C GLU A 61 3.53 -3.70 -4.38
N GLY A 62 4.40 -3.38 -3.42
CA GLY A 62 4.39 -2.08 -2.81
C GLY A 62 5.64 -1.78 -1.99
N ALA A 63 5.68 -0.54 -1.54
CA ALA A 63 6.67 -0.07 -0.60
C ALA A 63 5.98 0.79 0.47
N THR A 64 6.46 0.67 1.70
CA THR A 64 6.14 1.59 2.77
C THR A 64 7.39 2.23 3.31
N VAL A 65 7.36 3.55 3.47
CA VAL A 65 8.45 4.32 4.05
C VAL A 65 8.02 4.76 5.44
N ILE A 66 8.83 4.42 6.44
CA ILE A 66 8.71 4.95 7.79
C ILE A 66 9.81 5.99 8.00
N ASN A 67 9.44 7.16 8.47
CA ASN A 67 10.38 8.24 8.79
C ASN A 67 9.95 8.93 10.08
N GLY A 68 10.84 9.04 11.06
CA GLY A 68 10.56 9.74 12.30
C GLY A 68 11.49 9.32 13.42
N LYS A 69 11.03 9.46 14.66
CA LYS A 69 11.83 9.25 15.86
C LYS A 69 11.32 8.08 16.69
N LEU A 70 12.26 7.29 17.20
CA LEU A 70 12.03 6.33 18.26
C LEU A 70 12.43 6.92 19.60
N PHE A 71 11.51 6.82 20.55
CA PHE A 71 11.69 7.15 21.95
C PHE A 71 11.79 5.83 22.72
N GLY A 72 13.00 5.26 22.72
CA GLY A 72 13.34 4.00 23.39
C GLY A 72 14.22 4.24 24.61
N GLN A 73 15.33 3.50 24.71
CA GLN A 73 16.37 3.80 25.71
C GLN A 73 17.03 5.15 25.42
N THR A 74 17.26 5.43 24.14
CA THR A 74 17.69 6.73 23.63
C THR A 74 16.69 7.21 22.58
N VAL A 75 16.78 8.50 22.24
CA VAL A 75 16.04 9.04 21.09
C VAL A 75 16.88 8.83 19.84
N SER A 76 16.36 8.10 18.87
CA SER A 76 17.00 7.79 17.60
C SER A 76 16.10 8.11 16.42
N GLU A 77 16.72 8.38 15.28
CA GLU A 77 16.07 8.58 13.98
C GLU A 77 15.87 7.23 13.29
N VAL A 78 14.69 7.07 12.71
CA VAL A 78 14.32 5.92 11.88
C VAL A 78 13.95 6.41 10.51
N ASN A 79 14.57 5.82 9.49
CA ASN A 79 14.25 6.10 8.10
C ASN A 79 14.49 4.85 7.27
N ARG A 80 13.42 4.09 7.05
CA ARG A 80 13.44 2.78 6.39
C ARG A 80 12.40 2.69 5.30
N THR A 81 12.76 2.01 4.23
CA THR A 81 11.84 1.57 3.18
C THR A 81 11.66 0.06 3.28
N ILE A 82 10.42 -0.36 3.42
CA ILE A 82 10.01 -1.76 3.48
C ILE A 82 9.34 -2.08 2.15
N TYR A 83 9.89 -3.04 1.42
CA TYR A 83 9.29 -3.56 0.18
C TYR A 83 8.49 -4.81 0.51
N PHE A 84 7.33 -4.95 -0.12
CA PHE A 84 6.43 -6.06 0.13
C PHE A 84 5.66 -6.44 -1.13
N HIS A 85 5.26 -7.71 -1.19
CA HIS A 85 4.18 -8.17 -2.06
C HIS A 85 2.91 -8.35 -1.23
N TYR A 86 1.75 -8.37 -1.89
CA TYR A 86 0.49 -8.57 -1.20
C TYR A 86 -0.53 -9.37 -2.00
N SER A 87 -1.31 -10.17 -1.29
CA SER A 87 -2.44 -10.92 -1.82
C SER A 87 -3.76 -10.37 -1.29
N TYR A 88 -4.83 -10.60 -2.05
CA TYR A 88 -6.18 -10.26 -1.63
C TYR A 88 -6.81 -11.48 -0.96
N HIS A 89 -7.18 -11.36 0.31
CA HIS A 89 -7.92 -12.37 1.05
C HIS A 89 -9.20 -11.74 1.60
N GLN A 90 -10.33 -12.11 1.00
CA GLN A 90 -11.64 -11.51 1.30
C GLN A 90 -11.59 -9.99 1.13
N ASN A 91 -11.67 -9.23 2.23
CA ASN A 91 -11.65 -7.75 2.25
C ASN A 91 -10.31 -7.17 2.73
N ALA A 92 -9.34 -8.03 3.03
CA ALA A 92 -8.02 -7.61 3.48
C ALA A 92 -6.96 -7.85 2.41
N ARG A 93 -5.97 -6.95 2.38
CA ARG A 93 -4.70 -7.16 1.69
C ARG A 93 -3.73 -7.73 2.72
N VAL A 94 -3.21 -8.93 2.47
CA VAL A 94 -2.19 -9.56 3.30
C VAL A 94 -0.84 -9.21 2.68
N LEU A 95 -0.12 -8.31 3.33
CA LEU A 95 1.19 -7.84 2.90
C LEU A 95 2.26 -8.73 3.53
N ASN A 96 3.26 -9.13 2.74
CA ASN A 96 4.40 -9.90 3.20
C ASN A 96 5.69 -9.10 2.95
N ASN A 97 6.42 -8.82 4.02
CA ASN A 97 7.65 -8.03 3.95
C ASN A 97 8.78 -8.82 3.28
N ASP A 98 9.22 -8.39 2.10
CA ASP A 98 10.31 -9.02 1.36
C ASP A 98 11.68 -8.57 1.86
N ARG A 99 11.82 -7.27 2.10
CA ARG A 99 13.09 -6.65 2.50
C ARG A 99 12.88 -5.29 3.15
N ILE A 100 13.85 -4.93 4.00
CA ILE A 100 13.93 -3.64 4.68
C ILE A 100 15.25 -2.97 4.28
N VAL A 101 15.18 -1.75 3.76
CA VAL A 101 16.33 -0.93 3.40
C VAL A 101 16.37 0.28 4.34
N LYS A 102 17.50 0.48 5.00
CA LYS A 102 17.75 1.65 5.86
C LYS A 102 18.46 2.74 5.08
N THR A 103 18.17 4.00 5.41
CA THR A 103 18.96 5.13 4.91
C THR A 103 20.09 5.47 5.88
N PHE A 104 21.04 6.31 5.46
CA PHE A 104 22.12 6.80 6.33
C PHE A 104 21.65 7.63 7.53
N ALA A 105 20.41 8.13 7.48
CA ALA A 105 19.80 8.88 8.58
C ALA A 105 19.15 7.98 9.63
N ASP A 106 19.15 6.66 9.44
CA ASP A 106 18.63 5.69 10.41
C ASP A 106 19.75 5.29 11.37
N ASP A 107 19.71 5.83 12.60
CA ASP A 107 20.69 5.54 13.67
C ASP A 107 20.09 4.70 14.81
N ALA A 108 18.86 4.23 14.65
CA ALA A 108 18.18 3.42 15.64
C ALA A 108 18.79 2.02 15.83
N ASP A 109 19.12 1.71 17.08
CA ASP A 109 19.57 0.39 17.50
C ASP A 109 18.49 -0.68 17.27
N GLU A 110 18.90 -1.89 16.92
CA GLU A 110 17.99 -3.02 16.71
C GLU A 110 17.15 -3.36 17.95
N ALA A 111 17.68 -3.18 19.16
CA ALA A 111 16.95 -3.38 20.41
C ALA A 111 15.77 -2.40 20.54
N ASP A 112 15.99 -1.12 20.26
CA ASP A 112 14.95 -0.09 20.31
C ASP A 112 13.91 -0.28 19.20
N ILE A 113 14.35 -0.69 18.01
CA ILE A 113 13.47 -1.09 16.89
C ILE A 113 12.59 -2.27 17.30
N ASN A 114 13.17 -3.31 17.88
CA ASN A 114 12.47 -4.53 18.27
C ASN A 114 11.44 -4.29 19.38
N ALA A 115 11.71 -3.32 20.25
CA ALA A 115 10.82 -2.95 21.34
C ALA A 115 9.71 -1.96 20.94
N THR A 116 9.88 -1.22 19.84
CA THR A 116 9.03 -0.05 19.54
C THR A 116 8.28 -0.13 18.20
N LEU A 117 8.76 -0.94 17.25
CA LEU A 117 8.11 -1.12 15.95
C LEU A 117 7.33 -2.44 15.85
N PRO A 118 6.15 -2.44 15.20
CA PRO A 118 5.45 -3.67 14.88
C PRO A 118 6.30 -4.59 13.98
N GLY A 119 6.10 -5.90 14.11
CA GLY A 119 6.94 -6.93 13.46
C GLY A 119 7.13 -6.74 11.95
N PHE A 120 6.07 -6.32 11.24
CA PHE A 120 6.14 -6.05 9.81
C PHE A 120 7.20 -5.01 9.42
N TYR A 121 7.46 -4.00 10.26
CA TYR A 121 8.39 -2.92 9.93
C TYR A 121 9.85 -3.21 10.30
N ARG A 122 10.11 -4.33 10.98
CA ARG A 122 11.43 -4.64 11.54
C ARG A 122 12.00 -6.00 11.15
N THR A 123 11.19 -6.91 10.64
CA THR A 123 11.65 -8.26 10.29
C THR A 123 11.09 -8.69 8.94
N PRO A 124 11.93 -9.00 7.94
CA PRO A 124 11.50 -9.64 6.70
C PRO A 124 10.76 -10.95 6.95
N GLY A 125 9.83 -11.30 6.06
CA GLY A 125 8.95 -12.47 6.16
C GLY A 125 7.79 -12.31 7.15
N ARG A 126 7.68 -11.16 7.84
CA ARG A 126 6.52 -10.85 8.67
C ARG A 126 5.38 -10.31 7.82
N GLU A 127 4.16 -10.65 8.23
CA GLU A 127 2.95 -10.26 7.54
C GLU A 127 2.22 -9.13 8.25
N LEU A 128 1.48 -8.35 7.47
CA LEU A 128 0.55 -7.34 7.94
C LEU A 128 -0.74 -7.44 7.13
N SER A 129 -1.86 -7.65 7.81
CA SER A 129 -3.18 -7.63 7.18
C SER A 129 -3.76 -6.22 7.28
N LEU A 130 -4.10 -5.64 6.12
CA LEU A 130 -4.68 -4.30 6.00
C LEU A 130 -5.99 -4.34 5.22
N MET A 131 -7.05 -3.86 5.86
CA MET A 131 -8.25 -3.41 5.16
C MET A 131 -7.99 -1.99 4.66
N ILE A 132 -8.26 -1.71 3.39
CA ILE A 132 -8.09 -0.37 2.82
C ILE A 132 -9.41 0.01 2.16
N ASP A 133 -10.09 0.97 2.78
CA ASP A 133 -11.37 1.49 2.35
C ASP A 133 -11.25 2.95 1.94
N GLU A 134 -12.06 3.35 0.96
CA GLU A 134 -12.19 4.76 0.61
C GLU A 134 -13.22 5.44 1.52
N TYR A 135 -12.82 6.51 2.19
CA TYR A 135 -13.71 7.29 3.05
C TYR A 135 -13.53 8.79 2.78
N ARG A 136 -14.59 9.47 2.32
CA ARG A 136 -14.63 10.93 2.07
C ARG A 136 -13.46 11.45 1.22
N GLY A 137 -13.05 10.72 0.17
CA GLY A 137 -11.95 11.11 -0.71
C GLY A 137 -10.54 10.86 -0.15
N ALA A 138 -10.44 10.09 0.93
CA ALA A 138 -9.21 9.64 1.57
C ALA A 138 -9.18 8.11 1.66
N TRP A 139 -8.02 7.55 1.97
CA TRP A 139 -7.85 6.13 2.27
C TRP A 139 -7.87 5.90 3.77
N LEU A 140 -8.69 4.96 4.23
CA LEU A 140 -8.68 4.45 5.59
C LEU A 140 -8.02 3.07 5.59
N PHE A 141 -6.91 2.95 6.28
CA PHE A 141 -6.12 1.72 6.36
C PHE A 141 -6.33 1.10 7.73
N ALA A 142 -7.07 0.00 7.88
CA ALA A 142 -7.27 -0.66 9.17
C ALA A 142 -6.47 -1.96 9.29
N ALA A 143 -5.65 -2.08 10.34
CA ALA A 143 -5.04 -3.34 10.75
C ALA A 143 -5.85 -3.93 11.92
N SER A 144 -6.03 -5.24 11.96
CA SER A 144 -6.85 -5.95 12.96
C SER A 144 -6.41 -5.77 14.43
N ASN A 145 -5.29 -5.08 14.72
CA ASN A 145 -4.72 -5.03 16.07
C ASN A 145 -4.08 -3.67 16.52
N VAL A 146 -3.93 -2.64 15.69
CA VAL A 146 -3.43 -1.28 16.08
C VAL A 146 -3.89 -0.23 15.03
N PRO A 147 -4.01 1.08 15.37
CA PRO A 147 -4.96 2.01 14.74
C PRO A 147 -4.74 2.29 13.25
N SER A 148 -5.87 2.64 12.65
CA SER A 148 -6.10 2.69 11.21
C SER A 148 -5.75 4.04 10.60
N LEU A 149 -4.66 4.12 9.85
CA LEU A 149 -4.17 5.32 9.18
C LEU A 149 -5.27 5.98 8.31
N TYR A 150 -5.56 7.26 8.57
CA TYR A 150 -6.37 8.10 7.68
C TYR A 150 -5.44 8.90 6.78
N CYS A 151 -5.38 8.52 5.52
CA CYS A 151 -4.47 9.06 4.53
C CYS A 151 -5.18 9.89 3.49
N ARG A 152 -4.69 11.10 3.24
CA ARG A 152 -5.14 11.86 2.07
C ARG A 152 -4.72 11.13 0.80
N LYS A 153 -5.61 11.05 -0.19
CA LYS A 153 -5.23 10.63 -1.54
C LYS A 153 -4.22 11.65 -2.06
N SER A 154 -3.00 11.20 -2.38
CA SER A 154 -2.02 12.06 -3.06
C SER A 154 -2.31 12.05 -4.55
N ALA A 155 -2.36 13.23 -5.16
CA ALA A 155 -2.43 13.36 -6.61
C ALA A 155 -1.14 12.82 -7.25
N PRO A 156 -1.21 12.28 -8.49
CA PRO A 156 -0.04 11.80 -9.23
C PRO A 156 1.05 12.86 -9.40
#